data_AF-A0A1W9I775-F1
#
_entry.id   AF-A0A1W9I775-F1
#
_cell.length_a   1.000
_cell.length_b   1.000
_cell.length_c   1.000
_cell.angle_alpha   90.00
_cell.angle_beta   90.00
_cell.angle_gamma   90.00
#
_symmetry.space_group_name_H-M   'P 1'
#
loop_
_entity.id
_entity.type
_entity.pdbx_description
1 polymer ?
#
loop_
_entity_poly.entity_id
_entity_poly.type
_entity_poly.pdbx_seq_one_letter_code
_entity_poly.pdbx_strand_id
1 'polypeptide(L)'
;MVVLAALSCLQAGAVEAAGAPVQLRGKALTLNWIDQRVEKIISDGRERPLTQSSGIIVYVSAEGRYFSKFSRTTGRSSKNLNEVSGDNRGQLNWRAEGRTLVADQRFVKGARRLIVSFDDSYGSCTLRVLHGKEAGSANIEYITFGSKEHVILQSIQTTSASCSMQTGNPFAS
;
A
#
# COMPACT_ATOMS: atom_id res chain seq x y z
N MET A 1 -55.14 -26.69 -18.87
CA MET A 1 -54.37 -26.35 -17.65
C MET A 1 -53.06 -25.74 -18.12
N VAL A 2 -52.96 -24.40 -18.12
CA VAL A 2 -51.81 -23.66 -18.65
C VAL A 2 -50.94 -23.25 -17.47
N VAL A 3 -49.71 -23.77 -17.41
CA VAL A 3 -48.75 -23.44 -16.36
C VAL A 3 -48.02 -22.17 -16.76
N LEU A 4 -48.30 -21.05 -16.08
CA LEU A 4 -47.50 -19.82 -16.18
C LEU A 4 -46.14 -20.06 -15.51
N ALA A 5 -45.07 -20.09 -16.30
CA ALA A 5 -43.71 -20.03 -15.78
C ALA A 5 -43.36 -18.57 -15.47
N ALA A 6 -43.29 -18.22 -14.18
CA ALA A 6 -42.82 -16.92 -13.73
C ALA A 6 -41.28 -16.87 -13.85
N LEU A 7 -40.78 -16.01 -14.74
CA LEU A 7 -39.36 -15.67 -14.84
C LEU A 7 -38.97 -14.76 -13.66
N SER A 8 -38.36 -15.32 -12.63
CA SER A 8 -37.72 -14.56 -11.56
C SER A 8 -36.42 -13.94 -12.08
N CYS A 9 -36.44 -12.64 -12.40
CA CYS A 9 -35.23 -11.86 -12.67
C CYS A 9 -34.37 -11.80 -11.40
N LEU A 10 -33.27 -12.57 -11.35
CA LEU A 10 -32.19 -12.31 -10.41
C LEU A 10 -31.60 -10.93 -10.72
N GLN A 11 -31.89 -9.94 -9.89
CA GLN A 11 -31.16 -8.68 -9.86
C GLN A 11 -29.73 -8.99 -9.40
N ALA A 12 -28.81 -9.09 -10.36
CA ALA A 12 -27.39 -8.99 -10.07
C ALA A 12 -27.14 -7.56 -9.55
N GLY A 13 -27.15 -7.39 -8.23
CA GLY A 13 -26.69 -6.16 -7.61
C GLY A 13 -25.27 -5.89 -8.09
N ALA A 14 -25.08 -4.78 -8.81
CA ALA A 14 -23.75 -4.30 -9.10
C ALA A 14 -23.04 -4.10 -7.76
N VAL A 15 -22.04 -4.93 -7.49
CA VAL A 15 -21.13 -4.70 -6.38
C VAL A 15 -20.33 -3.46 -6.78
N GLU A 16 -20.85 -2.29 -6.42
CA GLU A 16 -20.07 -1.06 -6.46
C GLU A 16 -18.82 -1.35 -5.63
N ALA A 17 -17.65 -1.33 -6.26
CA ALA A 17 -16.40 -1.45 -5.53
C ALA A 17 -16.45 -0.40 -4.42
N ALA A 18 -16.47 -0.86 -3.16
CA ALA A 18 -16.74 -0.01 -2.01
C ALA A 18 -15.79 1.19 -2.06
N GLY A 19 -16.32 2.34 -2.48
CA GLY A 19 -15.54 3.56 -2.63
C GLY A 19 -14.93 3.95 -1.29
N ALA A 20 -13.95 4.86 -1.32
CA ALA A 20 -13.32 5.30 -0.09
C ALA A 20 -14.37 5.81 0.94
N PRO A 21 -14.15 5.53 2.25
CA PRO A 21 -15.02 6.01 3.31
C PRO A 21 -15.30 7.49 3.16
N VAL A 22 -16.57 7.89 3.29
CA VAL A 22 -16.99 9.29 3.11
C VAL A 22 -16.23 10.24 4.02
N GLN A 23 -15.84 9.77 5.21
CA GLN A 23 -15.05 10.48 6.21
C GLN A 23 -13.63 10.82 5.72
N LEU A 24 -13.08 10.05 4.77
CA LEU A 24 -11.75 10.27 4.22
C LEU A 24 -11.76 11.13 2.95
N ARG A 25 -12.92 11.33 2.32
CA ARG A 25 -13.00 12.11 1.07
C ARG A 25 -12.54 13.54 1.28
N GLY A 26 -11.73 14.03 0.34
CA GLY A 26 -11.07 15.33 0.43
C GLY A 26 -9.92 15.40 1.45
N LYS A 27 -9.47 14.27 2.01
CA LYS A 27 -8.37 14.22 2.98
C LYS A 27 -7.13 13.55 2.38
N ALA A 28 -5.99 13.96 2.90
CA ALA A 28 -4.71 13.32 2.66
C ALA A 28 -4.15 12.74 3.95
N LEU A 29 -3.48 11.60 3.80
CA LEU A 29 -2.74 10.90 4.84
C LEU A 29 -1.26 10.97 4.50
N THR A 30 -0.44 11.28 5.49
CA THR A 30 1.01 11.18 5.40
C THR A 30 1.46 10.02 6.28
N LEU A 31 2.07 9.03 5.64
CA LEU A 31 2.52 7.78 6.24
C LEU A 31 4.04 7.74 6.17
N ASN A 32 4.71 7.42 7.27
CA ASN A 32 6.17 7.27 7.28
C ASN A 32 6.58 6.07 8.11
N TRP A 33 7.67 5.41 7.72
CA TRP A 33 8.31 4.36 8.51
C TRP A 33 9.78 4.20 8.13
N ILE A 34 10.50 3.45 8.96
CA ILE A 34 11.89 3.06 8.74
C ILE A 34 11.95 1.54 8.73
N ASP A 35 12.60 0.97 7.71
CA ASP A 35 12.95 -0.45 7.69
C ASP A 35 14.45 -0.59 7.97
N GLN A 36 14.80 -1.32 9.03
CA GLN A 36 16.15 -1.82 9.28
C GLN A 36 16.21 -3.25 8.76
N ARG A 37 17.07 -3.54 7.80
CA ARG A 37 17.08 -4.85 7.14
C ARG A 37 18.45 -5.33 6.74
N VAL A 38 18.58 -6.64 6.59
CA VAL A 38 19.73 -7.29 5.97
C VAL A 38 19.30 -7.87 4.62
N GLU A 39 19.98 -7.47 3.55
CA GLU A 39 19.78 -7.96 2.19
C GLU A 39 20.94 -8.85 1.79
N LYS A 40 20.66 -9.95 1.08
CA LYS A 40 21.65 -10.73 0.34
C LYS A 40 21.50 -10.45 -1.15
N ILE A 41 22.56 -9.99 -1.81
CA ILE A 41 22.57 -9.73 -3.25
C ILE A 41 22.69 -11.09 -3.96
N ILE A 42 21.79 -11.37 -4.91
CA ILE A 42 21.73 -12.69 -5.55
C ILE A 42 22.94 -12.93 -6.47
N SER A 43 23.44 -11.89 -7.14
CA SER A 43 24.51 -12.01 -8.13
C SER A 43 25.88 -12.35 -7.55
N ASP A 44 26.21 -11.84 -6.35
CA ASP A 44 27.52 -12.02 -5.72
C ASP A 44 27.45 -12.71 -4.34
N GLY A 45 26.24 -12.95 -3.82
CA GLY A 45 25.99 -13.59 -2.53
C GLY A 45 26.31 -12.72 -1.31
N ARG A 46 26.74 -11.48 -1.49
CA ARG A 46 27.14 -10.59 -0.39
C ARG A 46 25.93 -10.13 0.40
N GLU A 47 26.09 -10.10 1.72
CA GLU A 47 25.10 -9.53 2.62
C GLU A 47 25.44 -8.08 2.97
N ARG A 48 24.41 -7.26 3.14
CA ARG A 48 24.55 -5.88 3.59
C ARG A 48 23.43 -5.48 4.56
N PRO A 49 23.77 -4.88 5.70
CA PRO A 49 22.78 -4.16 6.49
C PRO A 49 22.44 -2.84 5.81
N LEU A 50 21.19 -2.42 5.92
CA LEU A 50 20.78 -1.10 5.46
C LEU A 50 19.59 -0.57 6.26
N THR A 51 19.50 0.76 6.28
CA THR A 51 18.35 1.49 6.82
C THR A 51 17.67 2.21 5.66
N GLN A 52 16.37 1.96 5.51
CA GLN A 52 15.54 2.59 4.48
C GLN A 52 14.43 3.39 5.14
N SER A 53 14.37 4.70 4.87
CA SER A 53 13.20 5.51 5.19
C SER A 53 12.23 5.47 4.02
N SER A 54 10.94 5.32 4.31
CA SER A 54 9.87 5.33 3.30
C SER A 54 8.75 6.26 3.75
N GLY A 55 8.16 6.96 2.77
CA GLY A 55 7.02 7.84 2.97
C GLY A 55 5.95 7.60 1.92
N ILE A 56 4.69 7.75 2.30
CA ILE A 56 3.57 7.81 1.37
C ILE A 56 2.70 9.01 1.73
N ILE A 57 2.38 9.82 0.73
CA ILE A 57 1.22 10.71 0.79
C ILE A 57 0.11 10.02 0.01
N VAL A 58 -1.02 9.72 0.64
CA VAL A 58 -2.22 9.22 -0.05
C VAL A 58 -3.36 10.20 0.12
N TYR A 59 -3.93 10.66 -0.99
CA TYR A 59 -5.07 11.56 -1.06
C TYR A 59 -6.29 10.79 -1.54
N VAL A 60 -7.41 11.00 -0.84
CA VAL A 60 -8.72 10.51 -1.24
C VAL A 60 -9.50 11.71 -1.79
N SER A 61 -9.79 11.68 -3.09
CA SER A 61 -10.59 12.73 -3.74
C SER A 61 -12.02 12.80 -3.21
N ALA A 62 -12.73 13.88 -3.56
CA ALA A 62 -14.15 14.03 -3.26
C ALA A 62 -15.01 12.91 -3.88
N GLU A 63 -14.58 12.35 -5.02
CA GLU A 63 -15.24 11.21 -5.66
C GLU A 63 -14.82 9.85 -5.07
N GLY A 64 -13.96 9.82 -4.05
CA GLY A 64 -13.50 8.60 -3.40
C GLY A 64 -12.40 7.83 -4.14
N ARG A 65 -11.75 8.45 -5.14
CA ARG A 65 -10.56 7.89 -5.82
C ARG A 65 -9.30 8.15 -5.00
N TYR A 66 -8.39 7.18 -5.01
CA TYR A 66 -7.10 7.23 -4.30
C TYR A 66 -5.96 7.66 -5.24
N PHE A 67 -5.20 8.66 -4.80
CA PHE A 67 -3.98 9.13 -5.44
C PHE A 67 -2.85 9.03 -4.42
N SER A 68 -1.67 8.56 -4.81
CA SER A 68 -0.57 8.47 -3.87
C SER A 68 0.78 8.83 -4.45
N LYS A 69 1.68 9.28 -3.58
CA LYS A 69 3.09 9.53 -3.88
C LYS A 69 3.93 8.75 -2.90
N PHE A 70 4.66 7.76 -3.40
CA PHE A 70 5.63 7.00 -2.64
C PHE A 70 7.01 7.66 -2.73
N SER A 71 7.67 7.82 -1.59
CA SER A 71 9.06 8.26 -1.50
C SER A 71 9.88 7.24 -0.73
N ARG A 72 11.14 7.10 -1.13
CA ARG A 72 12.07 6.18 -0.50
C ARG A 72 13.47 6.76 -0.48
N THR A 73 14.11 6.68 0.67
CA THR A 73 15.49 7.11 0.88
C THR A 73 16.30 5.97 1.50
N THR A 74 17.50 5.73 0.96
CA THR A 74 18.44 4.71 1.45
C THR A 74 19.85 5.26 1.34
N GLY A 75 20.50 5.52 2.47
CA GLY A 75 21.78 6.24 2.51
C GLY A 75 21.66 7.61 1.82
N ARG A 76 22.49 7.86 0.81
CA ARG A 76 22.47 9.10 0.00
C ARG A 76 21.51 9.07 -1.20
N SER A 77 20.86 7.94 -1.47
CA SER A 77 19.94 7.80 -2.59
C SER A 77 18.51 8.10 -2.16
N SER A 78 17.79 8.94 -2.92
CA SER A 78 16.36 9.16 -2.77
C SER A 78 15.65 9.03 -4.11
N LYS A 79 14.43 8.50 -4.11
CA LYS A 79 13.57 8.41 -5.29
C LYS A 79 12.10 8.55 -4.91
N ASN A 80 11.32 9.10 -5.83
CA ASN A 80 9.87 9.28 -5.72
C ASN A 80 9.15 8.53 -6.84
N LEU A 81 7.93 8.11 -6.57
CA LEU A 81 7.01 7.48 -7.51
C LEU A 81 5.60 8.01 -7.25
N ASN A 82 4.98 8.59 -8.27
CA ASN A 82 3.58 9.01 -8.21
C ASN A 82 2.72 7.88 -8.77
N GLU A 83 1.60 7.57 -8.11
CA GLU A 83 0.74 6.44 -8.42
C GLU A 83 -0.74 6.81 -8.26
N VAL A 84 -1.57 6.19 -9.09
CA VAL A 84 -3.04 6.21 -8.96
C VAL A 84 -3.48 4.77 -8.71
N SER A 85 -4.28 4.55 -7.65
CA SER A 85 -4.74 3.19 -7.35
C SER A 85 -5.62 2.65 -8.48
N GLY A 86 -5.40 1.40 -8.87
CA GLY A 86 -6.15 0.77 -9.96
C GLY A 86 -5.59 1.07 -11.35
N ASP A 87 -4.53 1.88 -11.49
CA ASP A 87 -3.74 1.89 -12.72
C ASP A 87 -2.84 0.64 -12.76
N ASN A 88 -2.70 0.03 -13.94
CA ASN A 88 -1.85 -1.13 -14.21
C ASN A 88 -0.35 -0.86 -13.92
N ARG A 89 0.02 0.40 -13.67
CA ARG A 89 1.38 0.84 -13.32
C ARG A 89 1.59 1.03 -11.82
N GLY A 90 0.54 1.05 -11.00
CA GLY A 90 0.62 1.34 -9.57
C GLY A 90 1.20 0.18 -8.76
N GLN A 91 2.26 0.44 -7.97
CA GLN A 91 2.79 -0.55 -7.03
C GLN A 91 1.97 -0.66 -5.75
N LEU A 92 1.12 0.33 -5.44
CA LEU A 92 0.26 0.36 -4.27
C LEU A 92 -1.21 0.41 -4.69
N ASN A 93 -1.95 -0.66 -4.38
CA ASN A 93 -3.39 -0.73 -4.62
C ASN A 93 -4.15 -0.46 -3.33
N TRP A 94 -4.58 0.79 -3.16
CA TRP A 94 -5.36 1.22 -1.99
C TRP A 94 -6.81 0.77 -2.05
N ARG A 95 -7.33 0.29 -0.92
CA ARG A 95 -8.72 -0.12 -0.74
C ARG A 95 -9.15 0.01 0.70
N ALA A 96 -10.43 0.26 0.93
CA ALA A 96 -11.01 0.28 2.25
C ALA A 96 -11.46 -1.12 2.69
N GLU A 97 -11.13 -1.48 3.93
CA GLU A 97 -11.58 -2.70 4.60
C GLU A 97 -12.13 -2.29 5.98
N GLY A 98 -13.43 -1.97 6.02
CA GLY A 98 -14.08 -1.42 7.21
C GLY A 98 -13.47 -0.08 7.66
N ARG A 99 -12.95 -0.03 8.89
CA ARG A 99 -12.24 1.14 9.45
C ARG A 99 -10.73 1.12 9.19
N THR A 100 -10.31 0.37 8.17
CA THR A 100 -8.92 0.34 7.76
C THR A 100 -8.79 0.71 6.28
N LEU A 101 -7.68 1.38 5.96
CA LEU A 101 -7.24 1.62 4.60
C LEU A 101 -6.00 0.77 4.38
N VAL A 102 -6.08 -0.13 3.39
CA VAL A 102 -5.05 -1.13 3.13
C VAL A 102 -4.45 -0.93 1.75
N ALA A 103 -3.14 -1.10 1.64
CA ALA A 103 -2.45 -1.24 0.36
C ALA A 103 -1.47 -2.39 0.39
N ASP A 104 -1.39 -3.10 -0.74
CA ASP A 104 -0.41 -4.15 -0.96
C ASP A 104 0.56 -3.74 -2.06
N GLN A 105 1.85 -3.95 -1.81
CA GLN A 105 2.92 -3.91 -2.79
C GLN A 105 3.47 -5.30 -3.00
N ARG A 106 3.35 -5.81 -4.22
CA ARG A 106 3.94 -7.11 -4.60
C ARG A 106 5.42 -6.94 -4.88
N PHE A 107 6.18 -7.96 -4.50
CA PHE A 107 7.60 -8.08 -4.82
C PHE A 107 7.82 -9.15 -5.90
N VAL A 108 9.08 -9.47 -6.21
CA VAL A 108 9.40 -10.61 -7.08
C VAL A 108 8.91 -11.91 -6.43
N LYS A 109 9.12 -12.04 -5.11
CA LYS A 109 8.47 -13.04 -4.25
C LYS A 109 8.06 -12.42 -2.93
N GLY A 110 6.82 -12.67 -2.53
CA GLY A 110 6.22 -12.08 -1.34
C GLY A 110 5.64 -10.67 -1.57
N ALA A 111 5.29 -10.00 -0.48
CA ALA A 111 4.62 -8.71 -0.53
C ALA A 111 4.87 -7.87 0.73
N ARG A 112 4.62 -6.57 0.60
CA ARG A 112 4.44 -5.65 1.72
C ARG A 112 2.98 -5.21 1.80
N ARG A 113 2.39 -5.29 2.99
CA ARG A 113 1.06 -4.78 3.30
C ARG A 113 1.17 -3.57 4.23
N LEU A 114 0.49 -2.49 3.86
CA LEU A 114 0.28 -1.30 4.67
C LEU A 114 -1.15 -1.34 5.20
N ILE A 115 -1.31 -1.17 6.51
CA ILE A 115 -2.61 -1.13 7.16
C ILE A 115 -2.68 0.18 7.94
N VAL A 116 -3.54 1.08 7.51
CA VAL A 116 -3.86 2.32 8.21
C VAL A 116 -5.18 2.10 8.95
N SER A 117 -5.16 2.20 10.27
CA SER A 117 -6.38 2.05 11.09
C SER A 117 -6.84 3.41 11.61
N PHE A 118 -8.15 3.63 11.62
CA PHE A 118 -8.78 4.84 12.11
C PHE A 118 -9.52 4.61 13.43
N ASP A 119 -9.57 5.63 14.28
CA ASP A 119 -10.50 5.65 15.41
C ASP A 119 -11.97 5.78 14.93
N ASP A 120 -12.93 5.72 15.86
CA ASP A 120 -14.36 5.77 15.53
C ASP A 120 -14.78 7.08 14.83
N SER A 121 -14.07 8.18 15.11
CA SER A 121 -14.35 9.51 14.59
C SER A 121 -13.61 9.84 13.30
N TYR A 122 -12.69 8.97 12.84
CA TYR A 122 -11.71 9.29 11.81
C TYR A 122 -10.87 10.55 12.13
N GLY A 123 -10.67 10.83 13.43
CA GLY A 123 -9.90 11.98 13.92
C GLY A 123 -8.40 11.68 14.02
N SER A 124 -8.05 10.43 14.28
CA SER A 124 -6.66 9.94 14.33
C SER A 124 -6.46 8.69 13.47
N CYS A 125 -5.21 8.39 13.16
CA CYS A 125 -4.83 7.21 12.40
C CYS A 125 -3.53 6.60 12.92
N THR A 126 -3.37 5.30 12.71
CA THR A 126 -2.15 4.55 13.01
C THR A 126 -1.70 3.76 11.79
N LEU A 127 -0.39 3.50 11.66
CA LEU A 127 0.18 2.74 10.56
C LEU A 127 0.79 1.45 11.07
N ARG A 128 0.49 0.34 10.41
CA ARG A 128 1.24 -0.92 10.49
C ARG A 128 1.78 -1.31 9.13
N VAL A 129 3.03 -1.76 9.11
CA VAL A 129 3.71 -2.24 7.91
C VAL A 129 4.08 -3.70 8.15
N LEU A 130 3.62 -4.58 7.27
CA LEU A 130 3.87 -6.01 7.34
C LEU A 130 4.61 -6.45 6.08
N HIS A 131 5.59 -7.32 6.25
CA HIS A 131 6.30 -7.96 5.14
C HIS A 131 5.99 -9.45 5.20
N GLY A 132 5.40 -9.97 4.13
CA GLY A 132 4.91 -11.34 4.05
C GLY A 132 5.66 -12.13 2.99
N LYS A 133 6.01 -13.38 3.33
CA LYS A 133 6.49 -14.36 2.35
C LYS A 133 5.31 -14.83 1.52
N GLU A 134 5.59 -15.20 0.27
CA GLU A 134 4.63 -15.95 -0.54
C GLU A 134 4.45 -17.36 0.04
N ALA A 135 3.26 -17.94 -0.11
CA ALA A 135 2.98 -19.29 0.37
C ALA A 135 3.96 -20.30 -0.27
N GLY A 136 4.58 -21.15 0.56
CA GLY A 136 5.59 -22.11 0.11
C GLY A 136 6.98 -21.51 -0.19
N SER A 137 7.15 -20.19 -0.14
CA SER A 137 8.47 -19.56 -0.30
C SER A 137 9.20 -19.46 1.05
N ALA A 138 10.48 -19.82 1.05
CA ALA A 138 11.35 -19.60 2.20
C ALA A 138 11.69 -18.10 2.40
N ASN A 139 11.64 -17.31 1.33
CA ASN A 139 12.25 -15.98 1.26
C ASN A 139 11.31 -14.92 0.66
N ILE A 140 11.61 -13.65 0.96
CA ILE A 140 11.12 -12.50 0.19
C ILE A 140 12.24 -12.07 -0.76
N GLU A 141 11.88 -11.83 -2.02
CA GLU A 141 12.81 -11.38 -3.07
C GLU A 141 12.26 -10.12 -3.74
N TYR A 142 13.12 -9.12 -3.99
CA TYR A 142 12.72 -7.91 -4.70
C TYR A 142 13.88 -7.28 -5.48
N ILE A 143 13.51 -6.40 -6.41
CA ILE A 143 14.46 -5.53 -7.11
C ILE A 143 14.59 -4.22 -6.33
N THR A 144 15.82 -3.83 -5.97
CA THR A 144 16.06 -2.58 -5.26
C THR A 144 15.64 -1.39 -6.12
N PHE A 145 15.02 -0.38 -5.49
CA PHE A 145 14.46 0.74 -6.23
C PHE A 145 15.55 1.61 -6.89
N GLY A 146 16.71 1.74 -6.22
CA GLY A 146 17.89 2.51 -6.63
C GLY A 146 18.75 1.79 -7.65
N SER A 147 19.55 0.84 -7.16
CA SER A 147 20.58 0.09 -7.92
C SER A 147 20.03 -0.97 -8.87
N LYS A 148 18.73 -1.27 -8.82
CA LYS A 148 18.08 -2.32 -9.62
C LYS A 148 18.69 -3.72 -9.41
N GLU A 149 19.32 -3.93 -8.25
CA GLU A 149 19.86 -5.23 -7.86
C GLU A 149 18.74 -6.15 -7.41
N HIS A 150 18.86 -7.44 -7.74
CA HIS A 150 17.98 -8.47 -7.22
C HIS A 150 18.51 -8.97 -5.89
N VAL A 151 17.69 -8.90 -4.84
CA VAL A 151 18.09 -9.22 -3.47
C VAL A 151 17.09 -10.16 -2.78
N ILE A 152 17.60 -10.96 -1.85
CA ILE A 152 16.84 -11.73 -0.87
C ILE A 152 16.82 -10.96 0.44
N LEU A 153 15.64 -10.81 1.05
CA LEU A 153 15.49 -10.23 2.38
C LEU A 153 15.80 -11.30 3.45
N GLN A 154 16.90 -11.12 4.18
CA GLN A 154 17.31 -12.04 5.25
C GLN A 154 16.58 -11.72 6.56
N SER A 155 16.52 -10.44 6.91
CA SER A 155 15.83 -9.96 8.10
C SER A 155 15.27 -8.56 7.86
N ILE A 156 14.19 -8.22 8.56
CA ILE A 156 13.60 -6.89 8.54
C ILE A 156 12.93 -6.56 9.86
N GLN A 157 13.13 -5.33 10.32
CA GLN A 157 12.40 -4.73 11.41
C GLN A 157 11.89 -3.36 10.96
N THR A 158 10.58 -3.16 11.05
CA THR A 158 9.95 -1.87 10.78
C THR A 158 9.84 -1.09 12.09
N THR A 159 10.33 0.14 12.09
CA THR A 159 10.31 1.09 13.21
C THR A 159 9.74 2.44 12.77
N SER A 160 9.45 3.30 13.74
CA SER A 160 9.02 4.68 13.50
C SER A 160 7.82 4.82 12.56
N ALA A 161 6.91 3.85 12.58
CA ALA A 161 5.69 3.89 11.79
C ALA A 161 4.77 5.00 12.33
N SER A 162 4.38 5.94 11.47
CA SER A 162 3.51 7.05 11.82
C SER A 162 2.48 7.31 10.73
N CYS A 163 1.37 7.91 11.15
CA CYS A 163 0.28 8.35 10.28
C CYS A 163 -0.19 9.72 10.77
N SER A 164 -0.39 10.65 9.85
CA SER A 164 -1.07 11.92 10.10
C SER A 164 -2.08 12.22 8.99
N MET A 165 -3.09 13.01 9.32
CA MET A 165 -4.18 13.39 8.41
C MET A 165 -4.26 14.89 8.26
N GLN A 166 -4.59 15.34 7.06
CA GLN A 166 -4.91 16.73 6.76
C GLN A 166 -6.03 16.81 5.74
N THR A 167 -6.80 17.88 5.77
CA THR A 167 -7.79 18.19 4.74
C THR A 167 -7.11 18.88 3.56
N GLY A 168 -7.53 18.55 2.34
CA GLY A 168 -7.04 19.19 1.10
C GLY A 168 -6.29 18.23 0.19
N ASN A 169 -6.10 18.67 -1.06
CA ASN A 169 -5.35 17.93 -2.07
C ASN A 169 -3.86 18.38 -2.05
N PRO A 170 -2.93 17.53 -1.57
CA PRO A 170 -1.51 17.86 -1.50
C PRO A 170 -0.83 17.87 -2.88
N PHE A 171 -1.56 17.51 -3.94
CA PHE A 171 -1.10 17.47 -5.32
C PHE A 171 -1.67 18.61 -6.18
N ALA A 172 -2.49 19.49 -5.60
CA ALA A 172 -2.96 20.70 -6.26
C ALA A 172 -1.90 21.79 -6.10
N SER A 173 -1.02 21.92 -7.09
CA SER A 173 -0.04 22.98 -7.25
C SER A 173 -0.07 23.51 -8.66
#